data_AF-A0A897T8P3-F1
#
_entry.id   AF-A0A897T8P3-F1
#
_cell.length_a   1.000
_cell.length_b   1.000
_cell.length_c   1.000
_cell.angle_alpha   90.00
_cell.angle_beta   90.00
_cell.angle_gamma   90.00
#
_symmetry.space_group_name_H-M   'P 1'
#
loop_
_entity.id
_entity.type
_entity.pdbx_description
1 polymer ?
#
loop_
_entity_poly.entity_id
_entity_poly.type
_entity_poly.pdbx_seq_one_letter_code
_entity_poly.pdbx_strand_id
1 'polypeptide(L)'
;ICRDVNYGWLIRNMHANGASFFFICIYLHIARGLYYGSYLYKETWNVGVVLLLLVMATAFVGYVLPCGQMSFWGATVITNLMSAVPYIGNDLVQWVWGGFSVDNATLTRFFAFHFLLPFIVAAATMIHLLFLHETGSNNPAGINSDAD
;
A
#
# COMPACT_ATOMS: atom_id res chain seq x y z
N ILE A 1 -16.65 -16.92 -6.95
CA ILE A 1 -17.03 -15.56 -6.48
C ILE A 1 -17.92 -14.85 -7.49
N CYS A 2 -17.46 -14.46 -8.69
CA CYS A 2 -18.29 -13.65 -9.59
C CYS A 2 -19.55 -14.33 -10.14
N ARG A 3 -19.54 -15.65 -10.32
CA ARG A 3 -20.61 -16.38 -11.00
C ARG A 3 -21.66 -16.93 -10.03
N ASP A 4 -21.19 -17.54 -8.95
CA ASP A 4 -22.04 -18.40 -8.11
C ASP A 4 -22.28 -17.88 -6.68
N VAL A 5 -21.67 -16.74 -6.31
CA VAL A 5 -21.90 -16.10 -4.99
C VAL A 5 -22.85 -14.92 -5.19
N ASN A 6 -23.90 -14.84 -4.37
CA ASN A 6 -24.84 -13.71 -4.37
C ASN A 6 -24.09 -12.38 -4.26
N TYR A 7 -24.29 -11.48 -5.22
CA TYR A 7 -23.56 -10.20 -5.33
C TYR A 7 -22.02 -10.32 -5.38
N GLY A 8 -21.46 -11.50 -5.66
CA GLY A 8 -20.02 -11.72 -5.67
C GLY A 8 -19.29 -10.94 -6.77
N TRP A 9 -19.94 -10.72 -7.93
CA TRP A 9 -19.41 -9.86 -8.98
C TRP A 9 -19.28 -8.40 -8.51
N LEU A 10 -20.27 -7.92 -7.74
CA LEU A 10 -20.31 -6.56 -7.23
C LEU A 10 -19.18 -6.36 -6.22
N ILE A 11 -19.05 -7.26 -5.24
CA ILE A 11 -17.99 -7.19 -4.22
C ILE A 11 -16.61 -7.21 -4.87
N ARG A 12 -16.36 -8.15 -5.81
CA ARG A 12 -15.06 -8.23 -6.48
C ARG A 12 -14.76 -6.95 -7.28
N ASN A 13 -15.72 -6.43 -8.03
CA ASN A 13 -15.51 -5.22 -8.83
C ASN A 13 -15.34 -3.99 -7.95
N MET A 14 -16.07 -3.89 -6.84
CA MET A 14 -15.88 -2.82 -5.86
C MET A 14 -14.48 -2.89 -5.23
N HIS A 15 -14.00 -4.08 -4.86
CA HIS A 15 -12.66 -4.22 -4.28
C HIS A 15 -11.57 -3.87 -5.31
N ALA A 16 -11.68 -4.35 -6.54
CA ALA A 16 -10.71 -4.07 -7.61
C ALA A 16 -10.67 -2.58 -8.01
N ASN A 17 -11.83 -1.97 -8.28
CA ASN A 17 -11.89 -0.55 -8.63
C ASN A 17 -11.62 0.35 -7.41
N GLY A 18 -11.96 -0.11 -6.21
CA GLY A 18 -11.68 0.56 -4.95
C GLY A 18 -10.18 0.73 -4.72
N ALA A 19 -9.35 -0.26 -5.08
CA ALA A 19 -7.90 -0.13 -5.03
C ALA A 19 -7.39 1.02 -5.92
N SER A 20 -7.88 1.13 -7.17
CA SER A 20 -7.52 2.23 -8.07
C SER A 20 -7.97 3.59 -7.52
N PHE A 21 -9.21 3.67 -7.00
CA PHE A 21 -9.72 4.89 -6.38
C PHE A 21 -8.89 5.30 -5.15
N PHE A 22 -8.45 4.34 -4.35
CA PHE A 22 -7.56 4.58 -3.20
C PHE A 22 -6.28 5.29 -3.64
N PHE A 23 -5.62 4.84 -4.71
CA PHE A 23 -4.42 5.49 -5.24
C PHE A 23 -4.69 6.89 -5.78
N ILE A 24 -5.84 7.12 -6.45
CA ILE A 24 -6.24 8.47 -6.87
C ILE A 24 -6.31 9.39 -5.65
N CYS A 25 -6.97 8.96 -4.57
CA CYS A 25 -7.06 9.74 -3.33
C CYS A 25 -5.68 9.99 -2.71
N ILE A 26 -4.81 8.98 -2.63
CA ILE A 26 -3.44 9.13 -2.11
C ILE A 26 -2.66 10.16 -2.93
N TYR A 27 -2.68 10.07 -4.26
CA TYR A 27 -1.89 10.98 -5.10
C TYR A 27 -2.39 12.42 -4.98
N LEU A 28 -3.71 12.63 -4.93
CA LEU A 28 -4.27 13.96 -4.66
C LEU A 28 -3.90 14.46 -3.26
N HIS A 29 -3.90 13.58 -2.26
CA HIS A 29 -3.52 13.92 -0.89
C HIS A 29 -2.04 14.34 -0.79
N ILE A 30 -1.14 13.60 -1.45
CA ILE A 30 0.29 13.93 -1.54
C ILE A 30 0.48 15.24 -2.30
N ALA A 31 -0.21 15.42 -3.44
CA ALA A 31 -0.13 16.64 -4.25
C ALA A 31 -0.56 17.87 -3.44
N ARG A 32 -1.66 17.77 -2.67
CA ARG A 32 -2.10 18.80 -1.73
C ARG A 32 -1.00 19.13 -0.73
N GLY A 33 -0.38 18.12 -0.13
CA GLY A 33 0.66 18.32 0.87
C GLY A 33 1.94 18.97 0.32
N LEU A 34 2.31 18.66 -0.93
CA LEU A 34 3.40 19.33 -1.63
C LEU A 34 3.04 20.79 -1.97
N TYR A 35 1.84 21.01 -2.52
CA TYR A 35 1.41 22.34 -2.98
C TYR A 35 1.30 23.36 -1.84
N TYR A 36 0.75 22.96 -0.69
CA TYR A 36 0.58 23.84 0.46
C TYR A 36 1.71 23.76 1.49
N GLY A 37 2.79 23.03 1.22
CA GLY A 37 3.91 22.92 2.17
C GLY A 37 3.59 22.12 3.45
N SER A 38 2.56 21.27 3.45
CA SER A 38 2.21 20.44 4.61
C SER A 38 3.29 19.40 4.97
N TYR A 39 4.25 19.13 4.08
CA TYR A 39 5.41 18.29 4.39
C TYR A 39 6.34 18.89 5.48
N LEU A 40 6.15 20.16 5.84
CA LEU A 40 6.85 20.80 6.96
C LEU A 40 6.46 20.19 8.32
N TYR A 41 5.28 19.56 8.42
CA TYR A 41 4.91 18.71 9.56
C TYR A 41 5.61 17.34 9.44
N LYS A 42 6.90 17.31 9.77
CA LYS A 42 7.81 16.19 9.46
C LYS A 42 7.32 14.83 9.95
N GLU A 43 6.85 14.75 11.19
CA GLU A 43 6.36 13.48 11.76
C GLU A 43 5.15 12.96 10.98
N THR A 44 4.12 13.81 10.81
CA THR A 44 2.93 13.50 10.01
C THR A 44 3.30 13.10 8.58
N TRP A 45 4.19 13.85 7.94
CA TRP A 45 4.63 13.59 6.56
C TRP A 45 5.39 12.27 6.43
N ASN A 46 6.35 11.99 7.31
CA ASN A 46 7.13 10.75 7.28
C ASN A 46 6.24 9.52 7.53
N VAL A 47 5.27 9.60 8.44
CA VAL A 47 4.27 8.53 8.61
C VAL A 47 3.41 8.39 7.34
N GLY A 48 3.08 9.50 6.67
CA GLY A 48 2.40 9.50 5.37
C GLY A 48 3.19 8.76 4.27
N VAL A 49 4.51 8.92 4.23
CA VAL A 49 5.39 8.15 3.31
C VAL A 49 5.36 6.65 3.64
N VAL A 50 5.42 6.30 4.93
CA VAL A 50 5.28 4.90 5.36
C VAL A 50 3.92 4.32 4.95
N LEU A 51 2.84 5.08 5.11
CA LEU A 51 1.49 4.68 4.67
C LEU A 51 1.43 4.43 3.17
N LEU A 52 2.04 5.30 2.35
CA LEU A 52 2.12 5.10 0.90
C LEU A 52 2.80 3.76 0.57
N LEU A 53 3.96 3.47 1.17
CA LEU A 53 4.69 2.22 0.93
C LEU A 53 3.91 1.00 1.39
N LEU A 54 3.23 1.07 2.54
CA LEU A 54 2.38 -0.01 3.04
C LEU A 54 1.19 -0.29 2.12
N VAL A 55 0.52 0.75 1.60
CA VAL A 55 -0.60 0.59 0.66
C VAL A 55 -0.11 0.05 -0.69
N MET A 56 1.05 0.50 -1.18
CA MET A 56 1.69 -0.08 -2.37
C MET A 56 1.99 -1.57 -2.20
N ALA A 57 2.59 -1.97 -1.08
CA ALA A 57 2.85 -3.36 -0.77
C ALA A 57 1.55 -4.17 -0.70
N THR A 58 0.53 -3.66 0.00
CA THR A 58 -0.79 -4.29 0.16
C THR A 58 -1.47 -4.52 -1.18
N ALA A 59 -1.51 -3.50 -2.04
CA ALA A 59 -2.12 -3.60 -3.36
C ALA A 59 -1.37 -4.56 -4.28
N PHE A 60 -0.04 -4.55 -4.23
CA PHE A 60 0.79 -5.48 -4.99
C PHE A 60 0.49 -6.94 -4.60
N VAL A 61 0.57 -7.30 -3.32
CA VAL A 61 0.31 -8.69 -2.91
C VAL A 61 -1.15 -9.10 -3.17
N GLY A 62 -2.09 -8.15 -3.13
CA GLY A 62 -3.49 -8.38 -3.52
C GLY A 62 -3.68 -8.67 -5.01
N TYR A 63 -2.94 -7.97 -5.87
CA TYR A 63 -2.96 -8.17 -7.32
C TYR A 63 -2.44 -9.54 -7.75
N VAL A 64 -1.65 -10.20 -6.90
CA VAL A 64 -1.15 -11.56 -7.16
C VAL A 64 -2.24 -12.63 -6.95
N LEU A 65 -3.21 -12.38 -6.07
CA LEU A 65 -4.19 -13.38 -5.61
C LEU A 65 -5.13 -13.96 -6.67
N PRO A 66 -5.57 -13.21 -7.71
CA PRO A 66 -6.35 -13.79 -8.80
C PRO A 66 -5.59 -14.82 -9.65
N CYS A 67 -4.26 -14.91 -9.49
CA CYS A 67 -3.38 -15.87 -10.17
C CYS A 67 -3.51 -15.86 -11.71
N GLY A 68 -3.74 -14.68 -12.30
CA GLY A 68 -3.71 -14.48 -13.75
C GLY A 68 -2.28 -14.34 -14.30
N GLN A 69 -2.14 -14.23 -15.63
CA GLN A 69 -0.84 -14.04 -16.29
C GLN A 69 -0.08 -12.81 -15.73
N MET A 70 -0.75 -11.65 -15.67
CA MET A 70 -0.15 -10.43 -15.12
C MET A 70 0.16 -10.56 -13.64
N SER A 71 -0.65 -11.30 -12.86
CA SER A 71 -0.40 -11.58 -11.45
C SER A 71 0.91 -12.36 -11.26
N PHE A 72 1.11 -13.44 -12.05
CA PHE A 72 2.28 -14.29 -11.96
C PHE A 72 3.57 -13.57 -12.40
N TRP A 73 3.55 -12.93 -13.56
CA TRP A 73 4.72 -12.22 -14.08
C TRP A 73 5.03 -10.97 -13.27
N GLY A 74 4.00 -10.25 -12.80
CA GLY A 74 4.16 -9.12 -11.89
C GLY A 74 4.82 -9.55 -10.57
N ALA A 75 4.37 -10.66 -9.97
CA ALA A 75 4.99 -11.22 -8.78
C ALA A 75 6.47 -11.55 -9.01
N THR A 76 6.76 -12.25 -10.11
CA THR A 76 8.12 -12.65 -10.49
C THR A 76 9.04 -11.44 -10.66
N VAL A 77 8.63 -10.43 -11.44
CA VAL A 77 9.49 -9.27 -11.72
C VAL A 77 9.71 -8.41 -10.47
N ILE A 78 8.64 -8.07 -9.76
CA ILE A 78 8.73 -7.12 -8.62
C ILE A 78 9.53 -7.72 -7.47
N THR A 79 9.31 -8.99 -7.13
CA THR A 79 10.09 -9.63 -6.06
C THR A 79 11.55 -9.85 -6.45
N ASN A 80 11.84 -10.08 -7.74
CA ASN A 80 13.21 -10.18 -8.23
C ASN A 80 14.00 -8.86 -8.12
N LEU A 81 13.37 -7.71 -7.88
CA LEU A 81 14.12 -6.48 -7.59
C LEU A 81 15.02 -6.64 -6.35
N MET A 82 14.68 -7.51 -5.40
CA MET A 82 15.52 -7.82 -4.23
C MET A 82 16.80 -8.57 -4.59
N SER A 83 16.87 -9.23 -5.75
CA SER A 83 18.11 -9.90 -6.22
C SER A 83 19.25 -8.91 -6.44
N ALA A 84 18.95 -7.62 -6.62
CA ALA A 84 19.94 -6.56 -6.76
C ALA A 84 20.70 -6.25 -5.45
N VAL A 85 20.25 -6.78 -4.30
CA VAL A 85 20.97 -6.61 -3.03
C VAL A 85 22.25 -7.45 -3.03
N PRO A 86 23.44 -6.85 -2.85
CA PRO A 86 24.69 -7.59 -2.86
C PRO A 86 24.75 -8.69 -1.79
N TYR A 87 25.42 -9.79 -2.13
CA TYR A 87 25.67 -10.98 -1.28
C TYR A 87 24.44 -11.81 -0.93
N ILE A 88 23.34 -11.19 -0.49
CA ILE A 88 22.16 -11.89 0.06
C ILE A 88 20.93 -11.83 -0.85
N GLY A 89 20.99 -11.14 -1.98
CA GLY A 89 19.82 -10.86 -2.82
C GLY A 89 19.08 -12.10 -3.32
N ASN A 90 19.82 -13.08 -3.84
CA ASN A 90 19.21 -14.34 -4.34
C ASN A 90 18.56 -15.14 -3.20
N ASP A 91 19.19 -15.19 -2.03
CA ASP A 91 18.65 -15.87 -0.85
C ASP A 91 17.37 -15.17 -0.35
N LEU A 92 17.34 -13.83 -0.36
CA LEU A 92 16.15 -13.05 -0.02
C LEU A 92 14.97 -13.35 -0.96
N VAL A 93 15.21 -13.41 -2.28
CA VAL A 93 14.17 -13.72 -3.27
C VAL A 93 13.61 -15.12 -3.04
N GLN A 94 14.47 -16.13 -2.92
CA GLN A 94 14.03 -17.51 -2.68
C GLN A 94 13.33 -17.66 -1.33
N TRP A 95 13.78 -16.93 -0.31
CA TRP A 95 13.11 -16.88 0.99
C TRP A 95 11.70 -16.29 0.87
N VAL A 96 11.54 -15.19 0.13
CA VAL A 96 10.22 -14.58 -0.11
C VAL A 96 9.32 -15.48 -0.94
N TRP A 97 9.84 -16.23 -1.91
CA TRP A 97 9.05 -17.21 -2.66
C TRP A 97 8.72 -18.47 -1.87
N GLY A 98 9.63 -18.92 -1.00
CA GLY A 98 9.55 -20.24 -0.38
C GLY A 98 9.86 -21.38 -1.34
N GLY A 99 10.70 -21.12 -2.34
CA GLY A 99 11.05 -22.05 -3.41
C GLY A 99 11.92 -21.38 -4.47
N PHE A 100 12.16 -22.08 -5.58
CA PHE A 100 13.00 -21.59 -6.67
C PHE A 100 12.29 -20.64 -7.65
N SER A 101 10.96 -20.53 -7.56
CA SER A 101 10.12 -19.66 -8.37
C SER A 101 8.86 -19.26 -7.61
N VAL A 102 8.11 -18.29 -8.12
CA VAL A 102 6.76 -18.01 -7.63
C VAL A 102 5.89 -19.26 -7.84
N ASP A 103 5.32 -19.79 -6.76
CA ASP A 103 4.47 -20.98 -6.78
C ASP A 103 3.44 -20.93 -5.61
N ASN A 104 2.77 -22.03 -5.31
CA ASN A 104 1.73 -22.13 -4.28
C ASN A 104 2.18 -21.66 -2.89
N ALA A 105 3.44 -21.92 -2.53
CA ALA A 105 4.04 -21.42 -1.28
C ALA A 105 4.04 -19.88 -1.23
N THR A 106 4.28 -19.21 -2.36
CA THR A 106 4.22 -17.75 -2.51
C THR A 106 2.79 -17.23 -2.45
N LEU A 107 1.85 -17.91 -3.12
CA LEU A 107 0.45 -17.47 -3.16
C LEU A 107 -0.19 -17.51 -1.77
N THR A 108 0.05 -18.58 -1.01
CA THR A 108 -0.51 -18.77 0.33
C THR A 108 -0.02 -17.70 1.32
N ARG A 109 1.29 -17.40 1.30
CA ARG A 109 1.85 -16.33 2.16
C ARG A 109 1.38 -14.94 1.71
N PHE A 110 1.27 -14.68 0.41
CA PHE A 110 0.81 -13.38 -0.08
C PHE A 110 -0.65 -13.14 0.29
N PHE A 111 -1.48 -14.17 0.31
CA PHE A 111 -2.84 -14.07 0.87
C PHE A 111 -2.80 -13.66 2.35
N ALA A 112 -1.96 -14.31 3.16
CA ALA A 112 -1.82 -13.96 4.59
C ALA A 112 -1.32 -12.51 4.78
N PHE A 113 -0.32 -12.07 4.02
CA PHE A 113 0.16 -10.69 4.07
C PHE A 113 -0.89 -9.69 3.58
N HIS A 114 -1.58 -9.97 2.48
CA HIS A 114 -2.63 -9.10 1.95
C HIS A 114 -3.78 -8.92 2.95
N PHE A 115 -4.06 -9.95 3.75
CA PHE A 115 -5.03 -9.86 4.83
C PHE A 115 -4.52 -9.04 6.02
N LEU A 116 -3.25 -9.23 6.43
CA LEU A 116 -2.66 -8.57 7.60
C LEU A 116 -2.36 -7.09 7.38
N LEU A 117 -1.75 -6.73 6.25
CA LEU A 117 -1.24 -5.39 5.98
C LEU A 117 -2.30 -4.27 6.08
N PRO A 118 -3.57 -4.44 5.63
CA PRO A 118 -4.62 -3.45 5.82
C PRO A 118 -4.84 -3.05 7.29
N PHE A 119 -4.69 -3.98 8.25
CA PHE A 119 -4.81 -3.65 9.67
C PHE A 119 -3.60 -2.87 10.19
N ILE A 120 -2.41 -3.13 9.64
CA ILE A 120 -1.21 -2.33 9.91
C ILE A 120 -1.36 -0.92 9.32
N VAL A 121 -1.93 -0.79 8.11
CA VAL A 121 -2.28 0.51 7.50
C VAL A 121 -3.25 1.29 8.40
N ALA A 122 -4.27 0.63 8.95
CA ALA A 122 -5.20 1.27 9.88
C ALA A 122 -4.50 1.78 11.14
N ALA A 123 -3.61 0.98 11.74
CA ALA A 123 -2.81 1.40 12.90
C ALA A 123 -1.87 2.58 12.57
N ALA A 124 -1.18 2.52 11.43
CA ALA A 124 -0.32 3.62 10.97
C ALA A 124 -1.12 4.90 10.67
N THR A 125 -2.38 4.77 10.22
CA THR A 125 -3.30 5.90 10.02
C THR A 125 -3.64 6.57 11.35
N MET A 126 -3.85 5.80 12.42
CA MET A 126 -4.05 6.36 13.76
C MET A 126 -2.82 7.16 14.23
N ILE A 127 -1.62 6.66 13.97
CA ILE A 127 -0.37 7.37 14.30
C ILE A 127 -0.23 8.64 13.45
N HIS A 128 -0.57 8.57 12.16
CA HIS A 128 -0.56 9.74 11.27
C HIS A 128 -1.49 10.85 11.77
N LEU A 129 -2.70 10.47 12.21
CA LEU A 129 -3.67 11.41 12.78
C LEU A 129 -3.25 11.93 14.15
N LEU A 130 -2.58 11.11 14.97
CA LEU A 130 -2.03 11.55 16.25
C LEU A 130 -1.04 12.70 16.04
N PHE A 131 -0.05 12.53 15.17
CA PHE A 131 0.90 13.61 14.88
C PHE A 131 0.26 14.84 14.22
N LEU A 132 -0.79 14.64 13.41
CA LEU A 132 -1.56 15.77 12.87
C LEU A 132 -2.27 16.55 13.99
N HIS A 133 -2.79 15.87 15.01
CA HIS A 133 -3.48 16.53 16.13
C HIS A 133 -2.54 17.29 17.06
N GLU A 134 -1.24 16.99 17.08
CA GLU A 134 -0.26 17.79 17.83
C GLU A 134 -0.06 19.20 17.24
N THR A 135 -0.21 19.36 15.93
CA THR A 135 0.04 20.64 15.23
C THR A 135 -1.21 21.32 14.70
N GLY A 136 -2.32 20.58 14.56
CA GLY A 136 -3.47 21.01 13.77
C GLY A 136 -3.23 20.90 12.26
N SER A 137 -4.26 21.23 11.47
CA SER A 137 -4.20 21.19 10.01
C SER A 137 -3.56 22.45 9.43
N ASN A 138 -2.86 22.30 8.29
CA ASN A 138 -2.47 23.45 7.47
C ASN A 138 -3.71 24.08 6.79
N ASN A 139 -3.55 25.30 6.29
CA ASN A 139 -4.55 26.00 5.48
C ASN A 139 -3.94 26.54 4.16
N PRO A 140 -4.78 26.94 3.19
CA PRO A 140 -4.32 27.41 1.88
C PRO A 140 -3.44 28.66 1.92
N ALA A 141 -3.56 29.51 2.94
CA ALA A 141 -2.78 30.73 3.07
C ALA A 141 -1.37 30.47 3.64
N GLY A 142 -1.13 29.30 4.24
CA GLY A 142 0.17 28.92 4.81
C GLY A 142 0.59 29.77 6.03
N ILE A 143 -0.36 30.43 6.68
CA ILE A 143 -0.16 31.24 7.89
C ILE A 143 -0.83 30.56 9.09
N ASN A 144 -0.43 30.90 10.32
CA ASN A 144 -1.12 30.40 11.51
C ASN A 144 -2.59 30.89 11.51
N SER A 145 -3.53 29.97 11.75
CA SER A 145 -4.98 30.20 11.70
C SER A 145 -5.65 30.14 13.08
N ASP A 146 -4.90 30.26 14.19
CA ASP A 146 -5.44 30.14 15.55
C ASP A 146 -6.30 31.36 15.97
N ALA A 147 -6.18 32.48 15.26
CA ALA A 147 -6.90 33.72 15.54
C ALA A 147 -8.26 33.84 14.82
N ASP A 148 -8.58 32.90 13.93
CA ASP A 148 -9.85 32.79 13.19
C ASP A 148 -10.80 31.79 13.87
#